data_AF-M5U2R3-F1
#
_entry.id   AF-M5U2R3-F1
#
_cell.length_a   1.000
_cell.length_b   1.000
_cell.length_c   1.000
_cell.angle_alpha   90.00
_cell.angle_beta   90.00
_cell.angle_gamma   90.00
#
_symmetry.space_group_name_H-M   'P 1'
#
loop_
_entity.id
_entity.type
_entity.pdbx_description
1 polymer ?
#
loop_
_entity_poly.entity_id
_entity_poly.type
_entity_poly.pdbx_seq_one_letter_code
_entity_poly.pdbx_strand_id
1 'polypeptide(L)'
;MFIMNNKMRFRDTLDGLSNTIMCGELATDLGDSDNRTSMPQNDSINDKAGHGRKECRLNPRYMDQFHDPERPQFWQAGANVSTLLGRGYRWHDAMHFFTQVHTILPPNSGICTGGRTSNDSMVTVSSRHQGGAHVLMGDGAVKFVTDSIEAGNSNDRMVSYHTSTPAPGSQSPYGLWGSLGTRANKEVISEEF
;
A
#
# COMPACT_ATOMS: atom_id res chain seq x y z
N MET A 1 -4.67 -4.62 10.27
CA MET A 1 -5.56 -5.24 11.29
C MET A 1 -6.34 -6.47 10.79
N PHE A 2 -7.21 -6.31 9.80
CA PHE A 2 -8.04 -7.39 9.24
C PHE A 2 -7.29 -8.25 8.21
N ILE A 3 -7.71 -9.50 8.03
CA ILE A 3 -7.18 -10.40 6.99
C ILE A 3 -8.35 -10.98 6.21
N MET A 4 -8.22 -11.00 4.89
CA MET A 4 -9.22 -11.61 4.00
C MET A 4 -9.50 -13.07 4.41
N ASN A 5 -10.77 -13.46 4.39
CA ASN A 5 -11.23 -14.82 4.71
C ASN A 5 -10.88 -15.32 6.13
N ASN A 6 -10.54 -14.43 7.07
CA ASN A 6 -10.24 -14.79 8.44
C ASN A 6 -11.11 -14.00 9.43
N LYS A 7 -11.60 -14.67 10.48
CA LYS A 7 -12.37 -14.03 11.55
C LYS A 7 -11.42 -13.32 12.50
N MET A 8 -11.47 -11.99 12.52
CA MET A 8 -10.68 -11.15 13.40
C MET A 8 -11.57 -10.39 14.40
N ARG A 9 -11.07 -10.19 15.61
CA ARG A 9 -11.69 -9.38 16.68
C ARG A 9 -10.70 -8.33 17.19
N PHE A 10 -11.18 -7.28 17.83
CA PHE A 10 -10.32 -6.23 18.40
C PHE A 10 -9.29 -6.77 19.40
N ARG A 11 -9.69 -7.75 20.23
CA ARG A 11 -8.78 -8.45 21.16
C ARG A 11 -7.62 -9.19 20.49
N ASP A 12 -7.70 -9.43 19.18
CA ASP A 12 -6.64 -10.10 18.42
C ASP A 12 -5.57 -9.09 17.93
N THR A 13 -5.71 -7.80 18.30
CA THR A 13 -4.72 -6.73 18.08
C THR A 13 -3.89 -6.57 19.35
N LEU A 14 -2.77 -7.29 19.41
CA LEU A 14 -1.87 -7.39 20.54
C LEU A 14 -0.86 -6.23 20.61
N ASP A 15 -0.62 -5.53 19.49
CA ASP A 15 0.27 -4.36 19.42
C ASP A 15 -0.41 -3.08 19.96
N GLY A 16 -1.69 -3.17 20.32
CA GLY A 16 -2.50 -2.09 20.91
C GLY A 16 -3.41 -1.41 19.89
N LEU A 17 -4.68 -1.18 20.25
CA LEU A 17 -5.66 -0.56 19.35
C LEU A 17 -5.30 0.88 18.97
N SER A 18 -4.72 1.65 19.89
CA SER A 18 -4.23 3.01 19.63
C SER A 18 -2.99 3.06 18.72
N ASN A 19 -2.35 1.92 18.52
CA ASN A 19 -1.06 1.75 17.86
C ASN A 19 -1.18 1.02 16.51
N THR A 20 -2.37 0.56 16.15
CA THR A 20 -2.59 -0.19 14.91
C THR A 20 -3.62 0.53 14.04
N ILE A 21 -3.26 0.81 12.79
CA ILE A 21 -4.16 1.33 11.77
C ILE A 21 -5.20 0.27 11.42
N MET A 22 -6.46 0.67 11.50
CA MET A 22 -7.63 -0.10 11.10
C MET A 22 -7.99 0.13 9.64
N CYS A 23 -8.10 1.39 9.22
CA CYS A 23 -8.46 1.81 7.87
C CYS A 23 -7.60 3.00 7.44
N GLY A 24 -7.46 3.20 6.13
CA GLY A 24 -6.81 4.37 5.56
C GLY A 24 -7.60 4.95 4.40
N GLU A 25 -7.40 6.23 4.15
CA GLU A 25 -7.98 6.94 3.02
C GLU A 25 -7.56 6.36 1.65
N LEU A 26 -8.50 6.41 0.71
CA LEU A 26 -8.34 5.94 -0.67
C LEU A 26 -8.74 7.05 -1.63
N ALA A 27 -7.78 7.61 -2.37
CA ALA A 27 -8.07 8.51 -3.46
C ALA A 27 -8.80 7.74 -4.57
N THR A 28 -9.90 8.33 -5.06
CA THR A 28 -10.63 7.78 -6.20
C THR A 28 -9.94 8.17 -7.50
N ASP A 29 -9.80 7.20 -8.39
CA ASP A 29 -9.22 7.39 -9.71
C ASP A 29 -10.07 8.34 -10.57
N LEU A 30 -9.42 9.30 -11.21
CA LEU A 30 -10.09 10.31 -12.04
C LEU A 30 -9.96 10.02 -13.54
N GLY A 31 -9.33 8.89 -13.93
CA GLY A 31 -8.97 8.62 -15.31
C GLY A 31 -7.85 9.53 -15.85
N ASP A 32 -7.07 10.14 -14.95
CA ASP A 32 -6.00 11.09 -15.24
C ASP A 32 -4.60 10.44 -15.26
N SER A 33 -4.54 9.11 -15.13
CA SER A 33 -3.31 8.32 -15.10
C SER A 33 -2.43 8.61 -13.87
N ASP A 34 -3.04 9.02 -12.76
CA ASP A 34 -2.40 9.17 -11.44
C ASP A 34 -1.85 7.81 -10.95
N ASN A 35 -0.56 7.75 -10.64
CA ASN A 35 0.13 6.51 -10.29
C ASN A 35 -0.28 5.95 -8.92
N ARG A 36 -1.09 6.68 -8.14
CA ARG A 36 -1.63 6.21 -6.87
C ARG A 36 -2.99 5.51 -7.03
N THR A 37 -3.68 5.76 -8.14
CA THR A 37 -5.09 5.34 -8.32
C THR A 37 -5.37 4.57 -9.61
N SER A 38 -4.57 4.76 -10.66
CA SER A 38 -4.73 4.13 -11.97
C SER A 38 -3.88 2.86 -12.08
N MET A 39 -4.45 1.76 -12.58
CA MET A 39 -3.70 0.52 -12.84
C MET A 39 -3.24 0.45 -14.31
N PRO A 40 -1.91 0.43 -14.59
CA PRO A 40 -1.39 0.21 -15.92
C PRO A 40 -1.63 -1.24 -16.40
N GLN A 41 -1.97 -1.38 -17.69
CA GLN A 41 -2.31 -2.65 -18.35
C GLN A 41 -1.29 -3.07 -19.41
N ASN A 42 -0.37 -2.19 -19.81
CA ASN A 42 0.68 -2.53 -20.77
C ASN A 42 1.59 -3.59 -20.16
N ASP A 43 1.93 -4.63 -20.93
CA ASP A 43 2.93 -5.63 -20.51
C ASP A 43 4.31 -5.02 -20.22
N SER A 44 4.59 -3.81 -20.71
CA SER A 44 5.85 -3.09 -20.49
C SER A 44 5.86 -2.20 -19.24
N ILE A 45 4.70 -1.94 -18.61
CA ILE A 45 4.57 -1.01 -17.47
C ILE A 45 3.83 -1.74 -16.34
N ASN A 46 4.37 -2.89 -15.93
CA ASN A 46 3.93 -3.64 -14.76
C ASN A 46 4.96 -4.73 -14.40
N ASP A 47 4.76 -5.37 -13.25
CA ASP A 47 5.52 -6.56 -12.82
C ASP A 47 4.91 -7.87 -13.37
N LYS A 48 4.20 -7.87 -14.51
CA LYS A 48 3.48 -9.08 -14.96
C LYS A 48 4.42 -10.24 -15.29
N ALA A 49 5.67 -9.96 -15.65
CA ALA A 49 6.70 -10.98 -15.84
C ALA A 49 6.87 -11.81 -14.54
N GLY A 50 6.73 -13.13 -14.62
CA GLY A 50 6.71 -13.97 -13.42
C GLY A 50 5.36 -14.01 -12.69
N HIS A 51 4.25 -13.81 -13.42
CA HIS A 51 2.87 -13.83 -12.93
C HIS A 51 2.50 -12.69 -11.99
N GLY A 52 3.12 -11.50 -12.08
CA GLY A 52 2.74 -10.37 -11.23
C GLY A 52 3.06 -10.58 -9.76
N ARG A 53 4.13 -11.31 -9.43
CA ARG A 53 4.47 -11.76 -8.06
C ARG A 53 5.95 -11.65 -7.75
N LYS A 54 6.71 -10.93 -8.58
CA LYS A 54 8.16 -10.96 -8.56
C LYS A 54 8.70 -9.64 -8.03
N GLU A 55 8.80 -8.64 -8.88
CA GLU A 55 9.53 -7.42 -8.58
C GLU A 55 8.85 -6.56 -7.53
N CYS A 56 7.52 -6.42 -7.56
CA CYS A 56 6.84 -5.56 -6.57
C CYS A 56 7.09 -6.04 -5.14
N ARG A 57 7.11 -7.36 -4.91
CA ARG A 57 7.40 -7.95 -3.61
C ARG A 57 8.86 -7.79 -3.19
N LEU A 58 9.79 -7.80 -4.15
CA LEU A 58 11.22 -7.64 -3.90
C LEU A 58 11.60 -6.17 -3.68
N ASN A 59 10.93 -5.26 -4.36
CA ASN A 59 11.10 -3.82 -4.25
C ASN A 59 9.73 -3.13 -4.44
N PRO A 60 9.11 -2.62 -3.36
CA PRO A 60 7.84 -1.88 -3.44
C PRO A 60 7.89 -0.66 -4.36
N ARG A 61 9.07 -0.07 -4.60
CA ARG A 61 9.30 1.06 -5.50
C ARG A 61 9.65 0.66 -6.94
N TYR A 62 9.53 -0.62 -7.30
CA TYR A 62 9.88 -1.09 -8.64
C TYR A 62 9.17 -0.30 -9.76
N MET A 63 7.94 0.18 -9.54
CA MET A 63 7.21 0.98 -10.53
C MET A 63 7.70 2.42 -10.69
N ASP A 64 8.56 2.95 -9.79
CA ASP A 64 9.07 4.33 -9.86
C ASP A 64 9.79 4.62 -11.18
N GLN A 65 10.39 3.58 -11.80
CA GLN A 65 11.04 3.68 -13.11
C GLN A 65 10.09 4.00 -14.27
N PHE A 66 8.78 3.84 -14.06
CA PHE A 66 7.73 4.10 -15.05
C PHE A 66 6.91 5.34 -14.72
N HIS A 67 7.31 6.11 -13.72
CA HIS A 67 6.68 7.40 -13.41
C HIS A 67 7.17 8.46 -14.39
N ASP A 68 6.31 9.43 -14.69
CA ASP A 68 6.67 10.58 -15.50
C ASP A 68 7.72 11.44 -14.75
N PRO A 69 8.92 11.68 -15.33
CA PRO A 69 9.97 12.47 -14.67
C PRO A 69 9.59 13.92 -14.41
N GLU A 70 8.74 14.52 -15.25
CA GLU A 70 8.25 15.89 -15.10
C GLU A 70 7.03 15.96 -14.19
N ARG A 71 6.28 14.85 -14.08
CA ARG A 71 5.07 14.73 -13.27
C ARG A 71 5.08 13.45 -12.41
N PRO A 72 5.87 13.40 -11.32
CA PRO A 72 6.13 12.15 -10.56
C PRO A 72 4.92 11.47 -9.91
N GLN A 73 3.74 12.12 -9.88
CA GLN A 73 2.47 11.52 -9.45
C GLN A 73 1.70 10.82 -10.57
N PHE A 74 2.24 10.77 -11.78
CA PHE A 74 1.58 10.21 -12.94
C PHE A 74 2.47 9.16 -13.61
N TRP A 75 1.83 8.20 -14.28
CA TRP A 75 2.54 7.27 -15.13
C TRP A 75 3.17 7.99 -16.33
N GLN A 76 4.30 7.48 -16.81
CA GLN A 76 4.98 7.99 -18.01
C GLN A 76 4.06 7.97 -19.25
N ALA A 77 4.39 8.80 -20.24
CA ALA A 77 3.69 8.83 -21.51
C ALA A 77 3.62 7.44 -22.17
N GLY A 78 2.46 7.08 -22.72
CA GLY A 78 2.20 5.78 -23.35
C GLY A 78 1.70 4.69 -22.39
N ALA A 79 1.57 4.98 -21.09
CA ALA A 79 0.83 4.13 -20.17
C ALA A 79 -0.64 4.00 -20.60
N ASN A 80 -1.05 2.77 -20.87
CA ASN A 80 -2.43 2.35 -21.06
C ASN A 80 -2.98 1.96 -19.69
N VAL A 81 -3.68 2.90 -19.06
CA VAL A 81 -4.34 2.66 -17.78
C VAL A 81 -5.76 2.11 -17.98
N SER A 82 -6.18 1.23 -17.07
CA SER A 82 -7.52 0.65 -17.15
C SER A 82 -8.61 1.67 -16.82
N THR A 83 -9.63 1.75 -17.68
CA THR A 83 -10.83 2.58 -17.42
C THR A 83 -11.85 1.92 -16.49
N LEU A 84 -11.63 0.68 -16.07
CA LEU A 84 -12.58 -0.11 -15.27
C LEU A 84 -12.01 -0.57 -13.92
N LEU A 85 -10.69 -0.43 -13.75
CA LEU A 85 -9.95 -0.99 -12.62
C LEU A 85 -9.19 0.10 -11.88
N GLY A 86 -9.73 1.31 -11.81
CA GLY A 86 -9.24 2.40 -10.96
C GLY A 86 -9.61 2.19 -9.48
N ARG A 87 -8.80 2.72 -8.57
CA ARG A 87 -9.13 2.74 -7.13
C ARG A 87 -10.40 3.55 -6.90
N GLY A 88 -11.24 3.10 -5.98
CA GLY A 88 -12.54 3.72 -5.70
C GLY A 88 -13.69 3.28 -6.63
N TYR A 89 -13.44 2.54 -7.72
CA TYR A 89 -14.52 2.13 -8.64
C TYR A 89 -15.33 0.93 -8.14
N ARG A 90 -14.72 0.03 -7.35
CA ARG A 90 -15.34 -1.23 -6.90
C ARG A 90 -15.31 -1.38 -5.39
N TRP A 91 -16.19 -0.64 -4.72
CA TRP A 91 -16.27 -0.61 -3.24
C TRP A 91 -16.53 -1.98 -2.57
N HIS A 92 -17.14 -2.93 -3.27
CA HIS A 92 -17.48 -4.26 -2.75
C HIS A 92 -16.44 -5.33 -3.09
N ASP A 93 -15.45 -5.01 -3.92
CA ASP A 93 -14.42 -5.94 -4.35
C ASP A 93 -13.26 -5.91 -3.35
N ALA A 94 -13.08 -7.02 -2.63
CA ALA A 94 -12.08 -7.15 -1.59
C ALA A 94 -10.64 -7.27 -2.12
N MET A 95 -10.39 -7.25 -3.43
CA MET A 95 -9.03 -7.28 -3.97
C MET A 95 -8.21 -6.07 -3.48
N HIS A 96 -6.92 -6.30 -3.25
CA HIS A 96 -6.00 -5.34 -2.63
C HIS A 96 -6.12 -3.95 -3.25
N PHE A 97 -6.15 -3.90 -4.58
CA PHE A 97 -6.22 -2.66 -5.35
C PHE A 97 -7.40 -1.76 -5.00
N PHE A 98 -8.59 -2.33 -4.77
CA PHE A 98 -9.84 -1.55 -4.70
C PHE A 98 -10.19 -1.05 -3.31
N THR A 99 -10.00 -1.89 -2.28
CA THR A 99 -10.55 -1.65 -0.94
C THR A 99 -9.53 -1.82 0.17
N GLN A 100 -8.28 -2.18 -0.15
CA GLN A 100 -7.23 -2.34 0.84
C GLN A 100 -6.15 -1.27 0.71
N VAL A 101 -5.41 -1.12 1.81
CA VAL A 101 -4.22 -0.28 1.93
C VAL A 101 -3.15 -1.06 2.70
N HIS A 102 -1.89 -0.78 2.41
CA HIS A 102 -0.74 -1.32 3.08
C HIS A 102 0.05 -0.18 3.72
N THR A 103 0.68 -0.49 4.85
CA THR A 103 1.64 0.40 5.51
C THR A 103 3.07 0.05 5.09
N ILE A 104 3.32 0.02 3.77
CA ILE A 104 4.62 -0.35 3.19
C ILE A 104 5.34 0.91 2.71
N LEU A 105 4.79 1.56 1.68
CA LEU A 105 5.25 2.88 1.25
C LEU A 105 4.47 3.97 2.00
N PRO A 106 5.08 5.14 2.28
CA PRO A 106 4.41 6.23 2.98
C PRO A 106 3.17 6.72 2.20
N PRO A 107 2.26 7.46 2.85
CA PRO A 107 1.08 8.01 2.20
C PRO A 107 1.40 8.70 0.86
N ASN A 108 0.44 8.62 -0.07
CA ASN A 108 0.55 9.22 -1.40
C ASN A 108 1.70 8.70 -2.28
N SER A 109 2.34 7.59 -1.94
CA SER A 109 3.27 6.92 -2.85
C SER A 109 2.54 6.21 -3.99
N GLY A 110 3.19 6.12 -5.15
CA GLY A 110 2.69 5.38 -6.31
C GLY A 110 2.50 3.89 -6.00
N ILE A 111 1.56 3.26 -6.69
CA ILE A 111 1.30 1.82 -6.55
C ILE A 111 2.44 1.00 -7.16
N CYS A 112 2.61 -0.22 -6.67
CA CYS A 112 3.31 -1.27 -7.41
C CYS A 112 2.31 -2.36 -7.79
N THR A 113 2.28 -2.79 -9.05
CA THR A 113 1.29 -3.77 -9.52
C THR A 113 1.84 -4.72 -10.59
N GLY A 114 1.40 -5.98 -10.52
CA GLY A 114 1.56 -6.97 -11.59
C GLY A 114 0.61 -6.82 -12.78
N GLY A 115 -0.16 -5.73 -12.87
CA GLY A 115 -1.01 -5.39 -14.02
C GLY A 115 -2.40 -6.03 -14.02
N ARG A 116 -2.75 -6.87 -13.05
CA ARG A 116 -4.13 -7.32 -12.80
C ARG A 116 -4.44 -7.25 -11.30
N THR A 117 -5.73 -7.16 -10.98
CA THR A 117 -6.21 -7.00 -9.60
C THR A 117 -5.93 -8.20 -8.70
N SER A 118 -5.77 -9.39 -9.29
CA SER A 118 -5.43 -10.64 -8.60
C SER A 118 -3.92 -10.89 -8.45
N ASN A 119 -3.08 -10.01 -8.99
CA ASN A 119 -1.63 -10.08 -8.84
C ASN A 119 -1.19 -9.45 -7.52
N ASP A 120 0.09 -9.65 -7.17
CA ASP A 120 0.67 -8.92 -6.06
C ASP A 120 0.65 -7.43 -6.42
N SER A 121 0.20 -6.66 -5.44
CA SER A 121 0.22 -5.21 -5.54
C SER A 121 0.55 -4.64 -4.19
N MET A 122 1.34 -3.59 -4.20
CA MET A 122 1.50 -2.72 -3.07
C MET A 122 0.71 -1.46 -3.38
N VAL A 123 -0.25 -1.21 -2.52
CA VAL A 123 -1.11 -0.03 -2.56
C VAL A 123 -1.13 0.55 -1.16
N THR A 124 -0.78 1.82 -1.03
CA THR A 124 -0.77 2.52 0.26
C THR A 124 -1.99 3.43 0.40
N VAL A 125 -2.07 4.10 1.54
CA VAL A 125 -3.03 5.17 1.81
C VAL A 125 -2.78 6.31 0.84
N SER A 126 -3.86 6.88 0.29
CA SER A 126 -3.77 7.97 -0.67
C SER A 126 -4.87 8.98 -0.44
N SER A 127 -4.55 10.25 -0.64
CA SER A 127 -5.47 11.37 -0.52
C SER A 127 -5.21 12.40 -1.62
N ARG A 128 -6.21 13.25 -1.84
CA ARG A 128 -6.07 14.48 -2.62
C ARG A 128 -5.75 15.69 -1.72
N HIS A 129 -5.74 15.51 -0.40
CA HIS A 129 -5.20 16.49 0.53
C HIS A 129 -3.68 16.61 0.36
N GLN A 130 -3.15 17.82 0.53
CA GLN A 130 -1.73 18.07 0.40
C GLN A 130 -0.97 17.53 1.61
N GLY A 131 0.11 16.79 1.34
CA GLY A 131 1.12 16.46 2.34
C GLY A 131 0.78 15.32 3.28
N GLY A 132 -0.30 14.58 3.04
CA GLY A 132 -0.68 13.44 3.86
C GLY A 132 -2.05 12.85 3.54
N ALA A 133 -2.51 11.97 4.41
CA ALA A 133 -3.82 11.33 4.32
C ALA A 133 -4.35 10.95 5.70
N HIS A 134 -5.66 10.76 5.82
CA HIS A 134 -6.25 10.31 7.08
C HIS A 134 -6.17 8.79 7.25
N VAL A 135 -5.94 8.37 8.49
CA VAL A 135 -6.03 6.98 8.94
C VAL A 135 -6.96 6.87 10.13
N LEU A 136 -7.68 5.75 10.22
CA LEU A 136 -8.48 5.35 11.37
C LEU A 136 -7.67 4.34 12.18
N MET A 137 -7.45 4.64 13.46
CA MET A 137 -6.78 3.76 14.41
C MET A 137 -7.75 2.71 14.97
N GLY A 138 -7.21 1.63 15.53
CA GLY A 138 -7.96 0.54 16.16
C GLY A 138 -8.87 0.98 17.32
N ASP A 139 -8.53 2.08 17.99
CA ASP A 139 -9.27 2.67 19.11
C ASP A 139 -10.35 3.68 18.69
N GLY A 140 -10.46 3.95 17.37
CA GLY A 140 -11.41 4.89 16.80
C GLY A 140 -10.87 6.31 16.58
N ALA A 141 -9.62 6.60 16.96
CA ALA A 141 -9.01 7.89 16.65
C ALA A 141 -8.79 8.05 15.13
N VAL A 142 -9.05 9.25 14.62
CA VAL A 142 -8.69 9.62 13.23
C VAL A 142 -7.47 10.53 13.29
N LYS A 143 -6.43 10.16 12.54
CA LYS A 143 -5.16 10.90 12.50
C LYS A 143 -4.81 11.30 11.08
N PHE A 144 -4.23 12.48 10.92
CA PHE A 144 -3.65 12.91 9.65
C PHE A 144 -2.17 12.54 9.62
N VAL A 145 -1.78 11.63 8.73
CA VAL A 145 -0.41 11.13 8.62
C VAL A 145 0.24 11.78 7.41
N THR A 146 1.42 12.37 7.62
CA THR A 146 2.14 13.07 6.55
C THR A 146 2.83 12.13 5.57
N ASP A 147 3.05 12.60 4.34
CA ASP A 147 3.82 11.86 3.32
C ASP A 147 5.28 11.63 3.73
N SER A 148 5.78 12.40 4.72
CA SER A 148 7.12 12.33 5.29
C SER A 148 7.26 11.39 6.48
N ILE A 149 6.22 10.62 6.83
CA ILE A 149 6.32 9.62 7.90
C ILE A 149 7.47 8.65 7.62
N GLU A 150 8.23 8.31 8.66
CA GLU A 150 9.34 7.38 8.58
C GLU A 150 8.84 6.00 8.14
N ALA A 151 9.26 5.56 6.95
CA ALA A 151 8.77 4.37 6.26
C ALA A 151 9.89 3.35 5.96
N GLY A 152 10.93 3.33 6.81
CA GLY A 152 12.08 2.45 6.71
C GLY A 152 12.78 2.50 5.35
N ASN A 153 13.33 1.36 4.93
CA ASN A 153 13.86 1.23 3.59
C ASN A 153 12.75 0.84 2.62
N SER A 154 12.15 1.83 1.97
CA SER A 154 11.10 1.65 0.95
C SER A 154 11.51 0.82 -0.28
N ASN A 155 12.80 0.52 -0.47
CA ASN A 155 13.29 -0.35 -1.53
C ASN A 155 13.49 -1.81 -1.08
N ASP A 156 13.32 -2.09 0.21
CA ASP A 156 13.53 -3.43 0.75
C ASP A 156 12.33 -4.34 0.52
N ARG A 157 12.60 -5.65 0.55
CA ARG A 157 11.65 -6.70 0.25
C ARG A 157 10.52 -6.74 1.27
N MET A 158 9.30 -6.97 0.79
CA MET A 158 8.13 -7.11 1.66
C MET A 158 8.18 -8.42 2.46
N VAL A 159 7.64 -8.37 3.68
CA VAL A 159 7.32 -9.57 4.45
C VAL A 159 6.34 -10.43 3.63
N SER A 160 6.74 -11.65 3.28
CA SER A 160 5.93 -12.50 2.40
C SER A 160 6.08 -13.97 2.74
N TYR A 161 5.06 -14.78 2.40
CA TYR A 161 5.06 -16.23 2.63
C TYR A 161 5.88 -17.02 1.60
N HIS A 162 6.53 -16.34 0.65
CA HIS A 162 7.43 -16.97 -0.32
C HIS A 162 8.69 -17.49 0.39
N THR A 163 9.52 -18.29 -0.30
CA THR A 163 10.77 -18.88 0.22
C THR A 163 11.89 -17.88 0.52
N SER A 164 11.54 -16.62 0.77
CA SER A 164 12.45 -15.49 0.92
C SER A 164 12.25 -14.76 2.24
N THR A 165 13.34 -14.21 2.78
CA THR A 165 13.32 -13.28 3.90
C THR A 165 12.90 -11.86 3.44
N PRO A 166 12.14 -11.10 4.26
CA PRO A 166 11.63 -11.47 5.59
C PRO A 166 10.37 -12.35 5.55
N ALA A 167 10.29 -13.33 6.47
CA ALA A 167 9.19 -14.31 6.55
C ALA A 167 8.04 -13.78 7.44
N PRO A 168 6.80 -14.32 7.32
CA PRO A 168 5.67 -13.88 8.14
C PRO A 168 5.99 -14.00 9.64
N GLY A 169 5.65 -12.97 10.42
CA GLY A 169 6.01 -12.84 11.84
C GLY A 169 7.34 -12.11 12.10
N SER A 170 8.06 -11.71 11.05
CA SER A 170 9.16 -10.75 11.17
C SER A 170 8.62 -9.34 11.50
N GLN A 171 9.44 -8.54 12.17
CA GLN A 171 9.20 -7.11 12.31
C GLN A 171 9.13 -6.43 10.93
N SER A 172 8.29 -5.41 10.81
CA SER A 172 8.17 -4.62 9.59
C SER A 172 9.48 -3.89 9.27
N PRO A 173 10.02 -4.00 8.04
CA PRO A 173 11.21 -3.25 7.62
C PRO A 173 10.89 -1.79 7.24
N TYR A 174 9.61 -1.39 7.32
CA TYR A 174 9.10 -0.10 6.85
C TYR A 174 8.91 0.91 7.97
N GLY A 175 9.74 0.85 9.00
CA GLY A 175 9.84 1.90 10.01
C GLY A 175 8.58 2.10 10.85
N LEU A 176 8.40 3.32 11.36
CA LEU A 176 7.21 3.74 12.11
C LEU A 176 5.94 3.45 11.32
N TRP A 177 5.88 3.84 10.05
CA TRP A 177 4.72 3.57 9.20
C TRP A 177 4.39 2.08 9.15
N GLY A 178 5.40 1.25 8.90
CA GLY A 178 5.31 -0.20 8.90
C GLY A 178 4.76 -0.78 10.20
N SER A 179 5.25 -0.29 11.33
CA SER A 179 4.84 -0.74 12.66
C SER A 179 3.36 -0.50 12.94
N LEU A 180 2.80 0.60 12.41
CA LEU A 180 1.39 0.93 12.56
C LEU A 180 0.46 -0.05 11.83
N GLY A 181 0.97 -0.84 10.89
CA GLY A 181 0.18 -1.87 10.20
C GLY A 181 0.18 -3.22 10.91
N THR A 182 1.13 -3.47 11.81
CA THR A 182 1.22 -4.74 12.51
C THR A 182 0.23 -4.80 13.65
N ARG A 183 -0.34 -5.98 13.87
CA ARG A 183 -1.29 -6.22 14.96
C ARG A 183 -0.73 -7.09 16.07
N ALA A 184 0.34 -7.83 15.82
CA ALA A 184 0.81 -8.90 16.71
C ALA A 184 2.31 -9.20 16.52
N ASN A 185 3.12 -8.20 16.20
CA ASN A 185 4.57 -8.34 16.04
C ASN A 185 5.36 -7.69 17.20
N LYS A 186 4.68 -7.14 18.21
CA LYS A 186 5.27 -6.48 19.39
C LYS A 186 6.14 -5.28 19.02
N GLU A 187 5.75 -4.54 17.99
CA GLU A 187 6.46 -3.33 17.60
C GLU A 187 6.15 -2.23 18.62
N VAL A 188 7.21 -1.62 19.17
CA VAL A 188 7.10 -0.55 20.15
C VAL A 188 7.21 0.79 19.42
N ILE A 189 6.15 1.58 19.47
CA ILE A 189 6.12 2.93 18.91
C ILE A 189 6.58 3.89 19.99
N SER A 190 7.74 4.51 19.81
CA SER A 190 8.32 5.47 20.75
C SER A 190 7.99 6.93 20.45
N GLU A 191 7.39 7.22 19.30
CA GLU A 191 7.15 8.57 18.79
C GLU A 191 5.66 8.84 18.57
N GLU A 192 5.21 10.06 18.88
CA GLU A 192 3.88 10.52 18.48
C GLU A 192 3.87 10.87 16.99
N PHE A 193 2.75 10.57 16.34
CA PHE A 193 2.52 10.74 14.90
C PHE A 193 1.07 11.16 14.63
#